data_AF-A0A9D1Q686-F1
#
_entry.id   AF-A0A9D1Q686-F1
#
_cell.length_a   1.000
_cell.length_b   1.000
_cell.length_c   1.000
_cell.angle_alpha   90.00
_cell.angle_beta   90.00
_cell.angle_gamma   90.00
#
_symmetry.space_group_name_H-M   'P 1'
#
loop_
_entity.id
_entity.type
_entity.pdbx_description
1 polymer ?
#
loop_
_entity_poly.entity_id
_entity_poly.type
_entity_poly.pdbx_seq_one_letter_code
_entity_poly.pdbx_strand_id
1 'polypeptide(L)'
;MSHLLKKTLLVAGSALFLAACQPNGPDIDALQKLRSADSGIEITNSRIKSVSKVNDTLSLYDIEGMFKYRDGRYQYLTDFGDIKIYTPLNGQETEPFNATIIAEESDKSWNIVEENLPTFASPLGSLQTVVTHKELFAESEEQAPGFFTHQDGSVFALNDKALDKHVKALIKRYEADLKLNVELDKRLEKAEGEVAALHAKLEKEARKSLSSEKLKGEELDAKLAETLPAILLEDGSYQAFVTEKDHVKAEIQALHQSMPKLWNMTACFDTGYRFYGRICNQVTKANRSYLPEIRYENRPDANPEWVK
;
A
#
# COMPACT_ATOMS: atom_id res chain seq x y z
N MET A 1 43.62 33.52 -45.65
CA MET A 1 43.78 34.98 -45.49
C MET A 1 42.46 35.52 -44.94
N SER A 2 42.31 35.61 -43.62
CA SER A 2 42.62 36.80 -42.79
C SER A 2 41.84 38.04 -43.21
N HIS A 3 40.83 38.39 -42.39
CA HIS A 3 40.50 39.71 -41.82
C HIS A 3 39.13 39.53 -41.14
N LEU A 4 39.00 39.35 -39.82
CA LEU A 4 39.28 40.24 -38.68
C LEU A 4 38.54 41.60 -38.72
N LEU A 5 37.64 41.75 -37.74
CA LEU A 5 37.17 42.96 -37.02
C LEU A 5 35.82 43.65 -37.39
N LYS A 6 34.86 43.36 -36.49
CA LYS A 6 34.02 44.29 -35.68
C LYS A 6 33.07 45.26 -36.39
N LYS A 7 31.78 45.05 -36.15
CA LYS A 7 30.93 45.96 -35.35
C LYS A 7 29.63 45.28 -34.91
N THR A 8 29.51 45.05 -33.61
CA THR A 8 28.26 44.90 -32.88
C THR A 8 27.50 46.23 -32.89
N LEU A 9 26.23 46.23 -33.30
CA LEU A 9 25.16 46.94 -32.59
C LEU A 9 23.77 46.48 -33.07
N LEU A 10 22.92 46.20 -32.07
CA LEU A 10 21.48 45.97 -32.05
C LEU A 10 20.66 46.29 -33.31
N VAL A 11 19.77 45.37 -33.69
CA VAL A 11 18.31 45.60 -33.57
C VAL A 11 17.66 44.31 -33.08
N ALA A 12 17.14 44.35 -31.85
CA ALA A 12 16.18 43.40 -31.34
C ALA A 12 14.90 43.49 -32.21
N GLY A 13 14.78 42.58 -33.17
CA GLY A 13 13.63 42.48 -34.07
C GLY A 13 12.64 41.43 -33.57
N SER A 14 11.61 41.91 -32.88
CA SER A 14 10.23 41.41 -33.04
C SER A 14 9.95 39.94 -32.70
N ALA A 15 10.11 39.56 -31.43
CA ALA A 15 9.27 38.52 -30.84
C ALA A 15 8.17 39.19 -29.99
N LEU A 16 7.30 39.97 -30.66
CA LEU A 16 5.97 40.24 -30.12
C LEU A 16 5.22 38.91 -30.18
N PHE A 17 5.35 38.11 -29.12
CA PHE A 17 4.30 37.18 -28.77
C PHE A 17 3.04 38.02 -28.58
N LEU A 18 2.21 38.08 -29.62
CA LEU A 18 0.79 38.32 -29.45
C LEU A 18 0.30 37.19 -28.53
N ALA A 19 0.36 37.42 -27.23
CA ALA A 19 -0.59 36.82 -26.32
C ALA A 19 -1.94 37.29 -26.85
N ALA A 20 -2.60 36.42 -27.64
CA ALA A 20 -3.96 36.68 -28.07
C ALA A 20 -4.75 36.95 -26.79
N CYS A 21 -5.16 38.20 -26.58
CA CYS A 21 -6.03 38.56 -25.48
C CYS A 21 -7.30 37.73 -25.68
N GLN A 22 -7.50 36.74 -24.80
CA GLN A 22 -8.74 35.99 -24.78
C GLN A 22 -9.89 37.00 -24.66
N PRO A 23 -10.99 36.84 -25.40
CA PRO A 23 -12.16 37.70 -25.23
C PRO A 23 -12.57 37.72 -23.75
N ASN A 24 -12.93 38.88 -23.20
CA ASN A 24 -13.49 38.96 -21.85
C ASN A 24 -14.78 38.11 -21.81
N GLY A 25 -14.87 37.21 -20.83
CA GLY A 25 -16.00 36.31 -20.63
C GLY A 25 -15.89 35.58 -19.29
N PRO A 26 -16.83 34.66 -18.98
CA PRO A 26 -16.82 33.91 -17.73
C PRO A 26 -15.47 33.23 -17.45
N ASP A 27 -14.88 33.55 -16.30
CA ASP A 27 -13.64 32.93 -15.86
C ASP A 27 -13.89 31.55 -15.22
N ILE A 28 -12.81 30.79 -14.98
CA ILE A 28 -12.90 29.44 -14.41
C ILE A 28 -13.70 29.45 -13.10
N ASP A 29 -13.54 30.47 -12.25
CA ASP A 29 -14.25 30.56 -10.98
C ASP A 29 -15.76 30.75 -11.18
N ALA A 30 -16.19 31.58 -12.14
CA ALA A 30 -17.59 31.74 -12.51
C ALA A 30 -18.17 30.44 -13.10
N LEU A 31 -17.41 29.74 -13.95
CA LEU A 31 -17.81 28.44 -14.50
C LEU A 31 -17.91 27.36 -13.43
N GLN A 32 -16.97 27.35 -12.49
CA GLN A 32 -16.91 26.36 -11.42
C GLN A 32 -18.06 26.54 -10.42
N LYS A 33 -18.53 27.76 -10.18
CA LYS A 33 -19.71 28.04 -9.33
C LYS A 33 -21.01 27.43 -9.87
N LEU A 34 -21.09 27.17 -11.18
CA LEU A 34 -22.23 26.47 -11.77
C LEU A 34 -22.25 24.97 -11.49
N ARG A 35 -21.10 24.40 -11.11
CA ARG A 35 -20.98 23.01 -10.72
C ARG A 35 -21.28 22.89 -9.21
N SER A 36 -22.25 22.09 -8.82
CA SER A 36 -22.39 21.72 -7.40
C SER A 36 -21.15 20.95 -6.94
N ALA A 37 -20.84 20.98 -5.64
CA ALA A 37 -19.81 20.10 -5.07
C ALA A 37 -20.07 18.61 -5.41
N ASP A 38 -21.34 18.26 -5.62
CA ASP A 38 -21.82 16.92 -5.96
C ASP A 38 -21.85 16.63 -7.47
N SER A 39 -21.53 17.61 -8.33
CA SER A 39 -21.55 17.45 -9.80
C SER A 39 -20.49 16.50 -10.34
N GLY A 40 -19.55 16.11 -9.49
CA GLY A 40 -18.46 15.20 -9.81
C GLY A 40 -17.45 15.76 -10.79
N ILE A 41 -17.48 17.07 -11.13
CA ILE A 41 -16.65 17.69 -12.17
C ILE A 41 -15.97 18.98 -11.65
N GLU A 42 -14.67 19.07 -11.90
CA GLU A 42 -13.79 20.24 -11.69
C GLU A 42 -13.26 20.72 -13.03
N ILE A 43 -13.59 21.96 -13.42
CA ILE A 43 -13.06 22.58 -14.65
C ILE A 43 -11.62 23.02 -14.36
N THR A 44 -10.67 22.39 -15.03
CA THR A 44 -9.23 22.62 -14.80
C THR A 44 -8.63 23.66 -15.73
N ASN A 45 -9.24 23.85 -16.90
CA ASN A 45 -8.98 24.99 -17.76
C ASN A 45 -10.22 25.30 -18.59
N SER A 46 -10.30 26.53 -19.06
CA SER A 46 -11.27 26.96 -20.05
C SER A 46 -10.66 28.04 -20.94
N ARG A 47 -11.09 28.07 -22.19
CA ARG A 47 -10.79 29.11 -23.16
C ARG A 47 -12.05 29.48 -23.93
N ILE A 48 -12.24 30.77 -24.14
CA ILE A 48 -13.32 31.28 -24.99
C ILE A 48 -12.87 31.16 -26.44
N LYS A 49 -13.57 30.34 -27.23
CA LYS A 49 -13.36 30.17 -28.67
C LYS A 49 -13.98 31.32 -29.45
N SER A 50 -15.19 31.72 -29.06
CA SER A 50 -15.97 32.73 -29.77
C SER A 50 -16.92 33.45 -28.81
N VAL A 51 -17.27 34.70 -29.16
CA VAL A 51 -18.28 35.49 -28.46
C VAL A 51 -19.23 36.06 -29.49
N SER A 52 -20.54 35.82 -29.31
CA SER A 52 -21.58 36.33 -30.18
C SER A 52 -22.65 37.05 -29.35
N LYS A 53 -23.08 38.24 -29.77
CA LYS A 53 -24.15 38.95 -29.08
C LYS A 53 -25.48 38.22 -29.28
N VAL A 54 -26.19 37.98 -28.19
CA VAL A 54 -27.57 37.46 -28.20
C VAL A 54 -28.55 38.64 -28.23
N ASN A 55 -28.30 39.66 -27.41
CA ASN A 55 -29.03 40.93 -27.42
C ASN A 55 -28.15 42.06 -26.82
N ASP A 56 -28.75 43.18 -26.42
CA ASP A 56 -28.04 44.34 -25.88
C ASP A 56 -27.33 44.09 -24.55
N THR A 57 -27.76 43.07 -23.78
CA THR A 57 -27.22 42.75 -22.45
C THR A 57 -26.61 41.35 -22.33
N LEU A 58 -26.95 40.43 -23.25
CA LEU A 58 -26.52 39.03 -23.23
C LEU A 58 -25.55 38.69 -24.37
N SER A 59 -24.52 37.94 -24.02
CA SER A 59 -23.60 37.35 -24.99
C SER A 59 -23.54 35.83 -24.84
N LEU A 60 -23.41 35.13 -25.96
CA LEU A 60 -23.14 33.71 -26.05
C LEU A 60 -21.63 33.50 -26.15
N TYR A 61 -21.10 32.68 -25.25
CA TYR A 61 -19.70 32.30 -25.14
C TYR A 61 -19.55 30.85 -25.55
N ASP A 62 -18.84 30.62 -26.65
CA ASP A 62 -18.38 29.28 -27.01
C ASP A 62 -17.10 29.00 -26.22
N ILE A 63 -17.15 28.02 -25.33
CA ILE A 63 -16.06 27.69 -24.42
C ILE A 63 -15.56 26.29 -24.74
N GLU A 64 -14.25 26.17 -24.87
CA GLU A 64 -13.57 24.88 -24.83
C GLU A 64 -12.82 24.77 -23.51
N GLY A 65 -12.86 23.62 -22.86
CA GLY A 65 -12.10 23.43 -21.63
C GLY A 65 -11.78 21.98 -21.37
N MET A 66 -11.06 21.77 -20.28
CA MET A 66 -10.71 20.46 -19.75
C MET A 66 -11.31 20.34 -18.36
N PHE A 67 -11.91 19.19 -18.07
CA PHE A 67 -12.34 18.88 -16.72
C PHE A 67 -11.64 17.66 -16.16
N LYS A 68 -11.58 17.62 -14.83
CA LYS A 68 -11.34 16.42 -14.05
C LYS A 68 -12.65 16.01 -13.42
N TYR A 69 -12.94 14.72 -13.42
CA TYR A 69 -14.02 14.23 -12.59
C TYR A 69 -13.47 13.95 -11.19
N ARG A 70 -14.08 14.58 -10.19
CA ARG A 70 -13.87 14.30 -8.77
C ARG A 70 -15.14 13.66 -8.24
N ASP A 71 -15.29 12.39 -8.55
CA ASP A 71 -16.45 11.62 -8.13
C ASP A 71 -16.51 11.47 -6.60
N GLY A 72 -15.37 11.62 -5.92
CA GLY A 72 -15.30 11.44 -4.46
C GLY A 72 -15.69 10.03 -4.05
N ARG A 73 -15.72 9.09 -5.00
CA ARG A 73 -16.04 7.68 -4.83
C ARG A 73 -14.82 6.84 -5.21
N TYR A 74 -14.74 5.67 -4.60
CA TYR A 74 -13.61 4.78 -4.68
C TYR A 74 -14.11 3.38 -4.96
N GLN A 75 -13.54 2.74 -5.96
CA GLN A 75 -13.88 1.36 -6.30
C GLN A 75 -12.85 0.42 -5.67
N TYR A 76 -13.32 -0.54 -4.89
CA TYR A 76 -12.53 -1.66 -4.45
C TYR A 76 -11.97 -2.41 -5.66
N LEU A 77 -10.64 -2.57 -5.68
CA LEU A 77 -9.92 -3.20 -6.78
C LEU A 77 -9.54 -4.64 -6.43
N THR A 78 -8.84 -4.82 -5.30
CA THR A 78 -8.31 -6.11 -4.84
C THR A 78 -7.74 -5.98 -3.43
N ASP A 79 -7.39 -7.11 -2.81
CA ASP A 79 -6.63 -7.16 -1.56
C ASP A 79 -5.15 -7.47 -1.86
N PHE A 80 -4.26 -6.90 -1.06
CA PHE A 80 -2.82 -7.21 -1.07
C PHE A 80 -2.36 -7.54 0.35
N GLY A 81 -2.35 -8.83 0.70
CA GLY A 81 -2.32 -9.25 2.10
C GLY A 81 -3.57 -8.74 2.82
N ASP A 82 -3.41 -8.06 3.94
CA ASP A 82 -4.52 -7.47 4.72
C ASP A 82 -4.92 -6.06 4.25
N ILE A 83 -4.36 -5.59 3.12
CA ILE A 83 -4.52 -4.22 2.66
C ILE A 83 -5.51 -4.17 1.51
N LYS A 84 -6.63 -3.47 1.71
CA LYS A 84 -7.61 -3.24 0.65
C LYS A 84 -7.12 -2.16 -0.30
N ILE A 85 -7.09 -2.43 -1.59
CA ILE A 85 -6.70 -1.44 -2.60
C ILE A 85 -7.93 -0.85 -3.25
N TYR A 86 -8.05 0.47 -3.21
CA TYR A 86 -9.12 1.21 -3.83
C TYR A 86 -8.62 2.06 -4.99
N THR A 87 -9.28 2.01 -6.13
CA THR A 87 -9.03 2.94 -7.23
C THR A 87 -9.95 4.15 -7.07
N PRO A 88 -9.41 5.37 -6.98
CA PRO A 88 -10.27 6.55 -7.03
C PRO A 88 -10.98 6.55 -8.39
N LEU A 89 -12.29 6.77 -8.37
CA LEU A 89 -13.06 6.99 -9.60
C LEU A 89 -12.85 8.41 -10.14
N ASN A 90 -11.87 9.13 -9.61
CA ASN A 90 -11.43 10.43 -10.09
C ASN A 90 -10.51 10.26 -11.30
N GLY A 91 -10.60 11.17 -12.24
CA GLY A 91 -9.76 11.14 -13.43
C GLY A 91 -9.81 12.45 -14.19
N GLN A 92 -9.00 12.53 -15.23
CA GLN A 92 -8.91 13.70 -16.09
C GLN A 92 -9.39 13.28 -17.47
N GLU A 93 -10.34 14.04 -18.03
CA GLU A 93 -10.69 13.82 -19.42
C GLU A 93 -9.48 14.07 -20.31
N THR A 94 -9.31 13.23 -21.32
CA THR A 94 -8.24 13.39 -22.32
C THR A 94 -8.70 14.24 -23.49
N GLU A 95 -10.01 14.42 -23.66
CA GLU A 95 -10.61 15.23 -24.71
C GLU A 95 -11.23 16.51 -24.12
N PRO A 96 -11.10 17.65 -24.81
CA PRO A 96 -11.71 18.89 -24.36
C PRO A 96 -13.23 18.85 -24.55
N PHE A 97 -13.97 19.40 -23.58
CA PHE A 97 -15.38 19.67 -23.74
C PHE A 97 -15.58 20.93 -24.59
N ASN A 98 -16.69 21.01 -25.31
CA ASN A 98 -17.21 22.25 -25.85
C ASN A 98 -18.52 22.55 -25.15
N ALA A 99 -18.68 23.78 -24.69
CA ALA A 99 -19.89 24.28 -24.04
C ALA A 99 -20.24 25.66 -24.58
N THR A 100 -21.51 25.99 -24.50
CA THR A 100 -22.08 27.29 -24.82
C THR A 100 -22.67 27.87 -23.54
N ILE A 101 -22.31 29.10 -23.24
CA ILE A 101 -22.82 29.80 -22.07
C ILE A 101 -23.43 31.12 -22.50
N ILE A 102 -24.65 31.41 -22.06
CA ILE A 102 -25.28 32.71 -22.24
C ILE A 102 -25.14 33.45 -20.91
N ALA A 103 -24.45 34.58 -20.92
CA ALA A 103 -24.19 35.36 -19.71
C ALA A 103 -24.37 36.87 -19.93
N GLU A 104 -24.76 37.56 -18.86
CA GLU A 104 -24.74 39.01 -18.71
C GLU A 104 -23.49 39.43 -17.91
N GLU A 105 -22.81 40.47 -18.37
CA GLU A 105 -21.72 41.11 -17.64
C GLU A 105 -22.28 42.20 -16.72
N SER A 106 -22.09 42.06 -15.40
CA SER A 106 -22.52 43.06 -14.41
C SER A 106 -21.37 43.40 -13.45
N ASP A 107 -20.85 44.63 -13.52
CA ASP A 107 -19.89 45.22 -12.58
C ASP A 107 -18.81 44.24 -12.05
N LYS A 108 -18.16 43.50 -12.96
CA LYS A 108 -17.10 42.48 -12.72
C LYS A 108 -17.57 41.08 -12.29
N SER A 109 -18.85 40.78 -12.46
CA SER A 109 -19.41 39.45 -12.23
C SER A 109 -20.23 38.98 -13.43
N TRP A 110 -20.26 37.67 -13.64
CA TRP A 110 -20.96 37.03 -14.74
C TRP A 110 -22.25 36.41 -14.24
N ASN A 111 -23.39 36.93 -14.67
CA ASN A 111 -24.68 36.32 -14.41
C ASN A 111 -24.98 35.33 -15.54
N ILE A 112 -24.85 34.04 -15.24
CA ILE A 112 -25.05 33.00 -16.24
C ILE A 112 -26.54 32.64 -16.31
N VAL A 113 -27.12 32.80 -17.50
CA VAL A 113 -28.55 32.62 -17.78
C VAL A 113 -28.82 31.20 -18.29
N GLU A 114 -27.93 30.67 -19.13
CA GLU A 114 -28.04 29.34 -19.70
C GLU A 114 -26.65 28.75 -19.94
N GLU A 115 -26.52 27.43 -19.78
CA GLU A 115 -25.26 26.71 -19.91
C GLU A 115 -25.52 25.24 -20.28
N ASN A 116 -24.54 24.60 -20.92
CA ASN A 116 -24.54 23.16 -21.20
C ASN A 116 -23.18 22.51 -20.89
N LEU A 117 -22.43 23.06 -19.94
CA LEU A 117 -21.20 22.47 -19.45
C LEU A 117 -21.44 21.02 -19.02
N PRO A 118 -20.44 20.15 -19.19
CA PRO A 118 -20.57 18.73 -18.89
C PRO A 118 -21.01 18.48 -17.44
N THR A 119 -21.94 17.56 -17.26
CA THR A 119 -22.37 17.02 -15.97
C THR A 119 -21.98 15.56 -15.90
N PHE A 120 -21.41 15.10 -14.78
CA PHE A 120 -21.13 13.68 -14.62
C PHE A 120 -22.41 12.95 -14.19
N ALA A 121 -23.05 12.27 -15.12
CA ALA A 121 -24.12 11.32 -14.82
C ALA A 121 -23.52 9.93 -14.69
N SER A 122 -23.02 9.56 -13.51
CA SER A 122 -22.68 8.16 -13.27
C SER A 122 -23.99 7.37 -13.16
N PRO A 123 -24.19 6.30 -13.95
CA PRO A 123 -25.26 5.37 -13.62
C PRO A 123 -24.96 4.79 -12.24
N LEU A 124 -25.86 5.01 -11.28
CA LEU A 124 -25.93 4.32 -9.97
C LEU A 124 -26.24 2.81 -10.13
N GLY A 125 -25.73 2.19 -11.20
CA GLY A 125 -25.90 0.79 -11.53
C GLY A 125 -25.01 -0.09 -10.67
N SER A 126 -25.52 -0.45 -9.49
CA SER A 126 -25.41 -1.81 -8.94
C SER A 126 -24.01 -2.45 -8.80
N LEU A 127 -23.02 -1.75 -8.26
CA LEU A 127 -21.76 -2.40 -7.88
C LEU A 127 -21.48 -2.20 -6.39
N GLN A 128 -21.64 -3.28 -5.61
CA GLN A 128 -21.33 -3.39 -4.17
C GLN A 128 -19.85 -3.06 -3.82
N THR A 129 -19.05 -2.65 -4.79
CA THR A 129 -17.61 -2.40 -4.68
C THR A 129 -17.26 -0.91 -4.65
N VAL A 130 -18.23 0.01 -4.65
CA VAL A 130 -17.98 1.46 -4.63
C VAL A 130 -18.33 2.05 -3.27
N VAL A 131 -17.42 2.85 -2.71
CA VAL A 131 -17.58 3.57 -1.43
C VAL A 131 -17.32 5.06 -1.63
N THR A 132 -17.98 5.92 -0.85
CA THR A 132 -17.74 7.36 -0.88
C THR A 132 -16.47 7.73 -0.11
N HIS A 133 -15.93 8.93 -0.35
CA HIS A 133 -14.80 9.48 0.38
C HIS A 133 -15.08 9.56 1.87
N LYS A 134 -16.28 10.01 2.24
CA LYS A 134 -16.69 10.10 3.64
C LYS A 134 -16.70 8.74 4.32
N GLU A 135 -17.15 7.69 3.63
CA GLU A 135 -17.17 6.33 4.16
C GLU A 135 -15.75 5.72 4.22
N LEU A 136 -14.97 5.86 3.15
CA LEU A 136 -13.65 5.25 3.06
C LEU A 136 -12.65 5.89 4.04
N PHE A 137 -12.73 7.19 4.27
CA PHE A 137 -11.81 7.90 5.16
C PHE A 137 -12.39 8.14 6.56
N ALA A 138 -13.59 7.60 6.85
CA ALA A 138 -14.18 7.68 8.18
C ALA A 138 -13.23 7.07 9.20
N GLU A 139 -12.85 7.89 10.19
CA GLU A 139 -12.04 7.45 11.33
C GLU A 139 -10.74 6.74 10.90
N SER A 140 -10.17 7.17 9.78
CA SER A 140 -8.90 6.66 9.26
C SER A 140 -7.78 7.68 9.43
N GLU A 141 -6.57 7.19 9.70
CA GLU A 141 -5.36 8.00 9.73
C GLU A 141 -4.35 7.52 8.71
N GLU A 142 -3.64 8.44 8.06
CA GLU A 142 -2.55 8.11 7.14
C GLU A 142 -1.29 7.75 7.95
N GLN A 143 -0.93 6.46 7.96
CA GLN A 143 0.23 5.95 8.69
C GLN A 143 1.53 6.07 7.87
N ALA A 144 1.39 5.99 6.55
CA ALA A 144 2.46 6.22 5.58
C ALA A 144 1.82 6.80 4.30
N PRO A 145 2.58 7.52 3.46
CA PRO A 145 2.00 8.16 2.29
C PRO A 145 1.20 7.19 1.40
N GLY A 146 -0.12 7.38 1.30
CA GLY A 146 -1.04 6.53 0.55
C GLY A 146 -1.52 5.24 1.26
N PHE A 147 -1.18 5.03 2.54
CA PHE A 147 -1.69 3.94 3.39
C PHE A 147 -2.44 4.50 4.59
N PHE A 148 -3.67 4.05 4.74
CA PHE A 148 -4.61 4.54 5.73
C PHE A 148 -5.02 3.39 6.62
N THR A 149 -5.11 3.65 7.91
CA THR A 149 -5.54 2.68 8.92
C THR A 149 -6.78 3.21 9.61
N HIS A 150 -7.85 2.43 9.61
CA HIS A 150 -9.05 2.70 10.39
C HIS A 150 -8.82 2.43 11.88
N GLN A 151 -9.66 2.99 12.75
CA GLN A 151 -9.60 2.73 14.20
C GLN A 151 -9.72 1.24 14.59
N ASP A 152 -10.38 0.43 13.75
CA ASP A 152 -10.49 -1.02 13.95
C ASP A 152 -9.22 -1.79 13.56
N GLY A 153 -8.18 -1.10 13.08
CA GLY A 153 -6.91 -1.66 12.66
C GLY A 153 -6.87 -2.12 11.20
N SER A 154 -7.99 -2.07 10.47
CA SER A 154 -8.02 -2.41 9.05
C SER A 154 -7.28 -1.37 8.21
N VAL A 155 -6.59 -1.82 7.16
CA VAL A 155 -5.71 -0.97 6.35
C VAL A 155 -6.21 -0.93 4.91
N PHE A 156 -6.18 0.26 4.31
CA PHE A 156 -6.42 0.43 2.88
C PHE A 156 -5.37 1.34 2.23
N ALA A 157 -5.25 1.25 0.91
CA ALA A 157 -4.40 2.12 0.12
C ALA A 157 -5.09 2.52 -1.19
N LEU A 158 -4.70 3.67 -1.72
CA LEU A 158 -5.20 4.15 -3.01
C LEU A 158 -4.32 3.65 -4.14
N ASN A 159 -4.94 3.27 -5.26
CA ASN A 159 -4.26 2.97 -6.51
C ASN A 159 -3.77 4.26 -7.18
N ASP A 160 -2.67 4.80 -6.66
CA ASP A 160 -2.01 5.99 -7.16
C ASP A 160 -0.51 5.73 -7.46
N LYS A 161 0.22 6.80 -7.78
CA LYS A 161 1.65 6.72 -8.07
C LYS A 161 2.51 6.35 -6.86
N ALA A 162 2.04 6.60 -5.64
CA ALA A 162 2.76 6.28 -4.42
C ALA A 162 2.67 4.78 -4.09
N LEU A 163 1.57 4.11 -4.47
CA LEU A 163 1.34 2.69 -4.19
C LEU A 163 2.48 1.79 -4.68
N ASP A 164 3.03 2.01 -5.88
CA ASP A 164 4.12 1.19 -6.43
C ASP A 164 5.37 1.19 -5.54
N LYS A 165 5.77 2.37 -5.05
CA LYS A 165 6.95 2.52 -4.21
C LYS A 165 6.77 1.81 -2.87
N HIS A 166 5.61 1.96 -2.25
CA HIS A 166 5.33 1.39 -0.94
C HIS A 166 5.13 -0.12 -1.01
N VAL A 167 4.43 -0.64 -2.02
CA VAL A 167 4.29 -2.09 -2.20
C VAL A 167 5.67 -2.74 -2.40
N LYS A 168 6.56 -2.13 -3.20
CA LYS A 168 7.95 -2.61 -3.31
C LYS A 168 8.69 -2.60 -1.97
N ALA A 169 8.52 -1.55 -1.16
CA ALA A 169 9.12 -1.49 0.17
C ALA A 169 8.56 -2.58 1.10
N LEU A 170 7.23 -2.82 1.04
CA LEU A 170 6.56 -3.85 1.82
C LEU A 170 7.04 -5.26 1.44
N ILE A 171 7.16 -5.55 0.14
CA ILE A 171 7.73 -6.83 -0.36
C ILE A 171 9.16 -6.99 0.13
N LYS A 172 9.99 -5.93 0.03
CA LYS A 172 11.39 -5.98 0.46
C LYS A 172 11.51 -6.24 1.96
N ARG A 173 10.65 -5.61 2.77
CA ARG A 173 10.56 -5.88 4.21
C ARG A 173 10.14 -7.32 4.47
N TYR A 174 9.07 -7.78 3.82
CA TYR A 174 8.60 -9.16 3.94
C TYR A 174 9.69 -10.19 3.58
N GLU A 175 10.44 -9.96 2.50
CA GLU A 175 11.57 -10.82 2.13
C GLU A 175 12.70 -10.81 3.18
N ALA A 176 12.98 -9.66 3.79
CA ALA A 176 13.95 -9.55 4.88
C ALA A 176 13.47 -10.28 6.13
N ASP A 177 12.19 -10.17 6.48
CA ASP A 177 11.60 -10.84 7.62
C ASP A 177 11.59 -12.38 7.43
N LEU A 178 11.33 -12.86 6.20
CA LEU A 178 11.47 -14.29 5.87
C LEU A 178 12.91 -14.79 6.05
N LYS A 179 13.92 -14.01 5.62
CA LYS A 179 15.34 -14.36 5.84
C LYS A 179 15.68 -14.42 7.32
N LEU A 180 15.18 -13.46 8.10
CA LEU A 180 15.36 -13.46 9.54
C LEU A 180 14.72 -14.71 10.17
N ASN A 181 13.51 -15.11 9.74
CA ASN A 181 12.88 -16.33 10.23
C ASN A 181 13.72 -17.58 9.89
N VAL A 182 14.33 -17.66 8.70
CA VAL A 182 15.27 -18.74 8.37
C VAL A 182 16.46 -18.77 9.35
N GLU A 183 17.01 -17.62 9.71
CA GLU A 183 18.12 -17.53 10.66
C GLU A 183 17.70 -17.93 12.08
N LEU A 184 16.51 -17.48 12.52
CA LEU A 184 15.94 -17.84 13.82
C LEU A 184 15.62 -19.33 13.90
N ASP A 185 15.05 -19.94 12.85
CA ASP A 185 14.76 -21.36 12.83
C ASP A 185 16.04 -22.22 12.90
N LYS A 186 17.12 -21.81 12.22
CA LYS A 186 18.45 -22.44 12.33
C LYS A 186 19.04 -22.30 13.74
N ARG A 187 18.90 -21.12 14.37
CA ARG A 187 19.29 -20.91 15.79
C ARG A 187 18.50 -21.83 16.71
N LEU A 188 17.20 -21.96 16.48
CA LEU A 188 16.33 -22.81 17.27
C LEU A 188 16.68 -24.30 17.12
N GLU A 189 16.88 -24.78 15.89
CA GLU A 189 17.31 -26.16 15.62
C GLU A 189 18.62 -26.48 16.35
N LYS A 190 19.59 -25.55 16.32
CA LYS A 190 20.84 -25.72 17.06
C LYS A 190 20.60 -25.79 18.57
N ALA A 191 19.83 -24.88 19.15
CA ALA A 191 19.53 -24.88 20.58
C ALA A 191 18.81 -26.17 21.00
N GLU A 192 17.83 -26.65 20.22
CA GLU A 192 17.12 -27.90 20.45
C GLU A 192 18.06 -29.12 20.38
N GLY A 193 18.97 -29.14 19.41
CA GLY A 193 20.01 -30.16 19.30
C GLY A 193 20.95 -30.22 20.51
N GLU A 194 21.41 -29.07 21.00
CA GLU A 194 22.28 -28.97 22.18
C GLU A 194 21.53 -29.38 23.47
N VAL A 195 20.28 -28.96 23.64
CA VAL A 195 19.42 -29.41 24.76
C VAL A 195 19.28 -30.92 24.74
N ALA A 196 18.99 -31.54 23.59
CA ALA A 196 18.84 -32.98 23.47
C ALA A 196 20.16 -33.73 23.75
N ALA A 197 21.28 -33.23 23.22
CA ALA A 197 22.60 -33.83 23.43
C ALA A 197 23.03 -33.77 24.91
N LEU A 198 22.85 -32.62 25.56
CA LEU A 198 23.16 -32.45 26.99
C LEU A 198 22.23 -33.28 27.86
N HIS A 199 20.93 -33.33 27.56
CA HIS A 199 19.99 -34.19 28.28
C HIS A 199 20.43 -35.66 28.25
N ALA A 200 20.74 -36.19 27.06
CA ALA A 200 21.18 -37.58 26.91
C ALA A 200 22.51 -37.85 27.63
N LYS A 201 23.44 -36.89 27.62
CA LYS A 201 24.72 -36.98 28.34
C LYS A 201 24.50 -37.04 29.86
N LEU A 202 23.75 -36.09 30.41
CA LEU A 202 23.47 -35.99 31.85
C LEU A 202 22.66 -37.19 32.34
N GLU A 203 21.69 -37.66 31.56
CA GLU A 203 20.95 -38.90 31.86
C GLU A 203 21.89 -40.11 31.93
N LYS A 204 22.80 -40.27 30.96
CA LYS A 204 23.76 -41.37 30.94
C LYS A 204 24.71 -41.32 32.13
N GLU A 205 25.16 -40.13 32.52
CA GLU A 205 26.01 -39.92 33.69
C GLU A 205 25.25 -40.24 34.98
N ALA A 206 24.01 -39.79 35.12
CA ALA A 206 23.14 -40.11 36.25
C ALA A 206 22.87 -41.62 36.38
N ARG A 207 22.52 -42.29 35.27
CA ARG A 207 22.34 -43.76 35.22
C ARG A 207 23.60 -44.49 35.69
N LYS A 208 24.79 -44.04 35.26
CA LYS A 208 26.07 -44.64 35.65
C LYS A 208 26.34 -44.48 37.15
N SER A 209 26.05 -43.30 37.71
CA SER A 209 26.16 -43.04 39.15
C SER A 209 25.20 -43.90 39.96
N LEU A 210 23.91 -43.95 39.60
CA LEU A 210 22.90 -44.76 40.31
C LEU A 210 23.14 -46.27 40.19
N SER A 211 23.72 -46.74 39.09
CA SER A 211 24.09 -48.16 38.95
C SER A 211 25.15 -48.60 39.96
N SER A 212 25.98 -47.67 40.47
CA SER A 212 26.95 -47.96 41.53
C SER A 212 26.28 -48.26 42.88
N GLU A 213 25.01 -47.88 43.04
CA GLU A 213 24.16 -48.18 44.20
C GLU A 213 23.50 -49.57 44.12
N LYS A 214 23.83 -50.37 43.09
CA LYS A 214 23.28 -51.71 42.80
C LYS A 214 21.78 -51.74 42.44
N LEU A 215 21.18 -50.60 42.16
CA LEU A 215 19.81 -50.50 41.63
C LEU A 215 19.72 -51.13 40.23
N LYS A 216 18.61 -51.82 39.91
CA LYS A 216 18.40 -52.48 38.61
C LYS A 216 16.94 -52.38 38.16
N GLY A 217 16.72 -52.43 36.85
CA GLY A 217 15.39 -52.47 36.25
C GLY A 217 14.54 -51.27 36.66
N GLU A 218 13.29 -51.53 37.01
CA GLU A 218 12.30 -50.49 37.36
C GLU A 218 12.73 -49.60 38.53
N GLU A 219 13.48 -50.13 39.50
CA GLU A 219 13.96 -49.37 40.67
C GLU A 219 15.00 -48.31 40.26
N LEU A 220 15.87 -48.65 39.30
CA LEU A 220 16.83 -47.71 38.73
C LEU A 220 16.13 -46.62 37.92
N ASP A 221 15.15 -46.99 37.09
CA ASP A 221 14.42 -46.04 36.25
C ASP A 221 13.56 -45.08 37.09
N ALA A 222 12.93 -45.58 38.18
CA ALA A 222 12.19 -44.74 39.12
C ALA A 222 13.12 -43.72 39.82
N LYS A 223 14.28 -44.18 40.30
CA LYS A 223 15.25 -43.28 40.94
C LYS A 223 15.86 -42.27 39.96
N LEU A 224 16.11 -42.69 38.72
CA LEU A 224 16.57 -41.79 37.66
C LEU A 224 15.52 -40.70 37.37
N ALA A 225 14.25 -41.07 37.24
CA ALA A 225 13.17 -40.12 36.99
C ALA A 225 13.02 -39.09 38.14
N GLU A 226 13.30 -39.49 39.38
CA GLU A 226 13.32 -38.60 40.54
C GLU A 226 14.55 -37.67 40.53
N THR A 227 15.72 -38.16 40.12
CA THR A 227 17.00 -37.46 40.30
C THR A 227 17.38 -36.58 39.11
N LEU A 228 17.08 -37.03 37.88
CA LEU A 228 17.47 -36.35 36.65
C LEU A 228 16.97 -34.90 36.56
N PRO A 229 15.72 -34.55 36.95
CA PRO A 229 15.26 -33.16 36.90
C PRO A 229 16.12 -32.20 37.73
N ALA A 230 16.59 -32.62 38.91
CA ALA A 230 17.46 -31.79 39.75
C ALA A 230 18.84 -31.58 39.10
N ILE A 231 19.41 -32.64 38.51
CA ILE A 231 20.69 -32.56 37.76
C ILE A 231 20.57 -31.59 36.58
N LEU A 232 19.47 -31.70 35.81
CA LEU A 232 19.21 -30.81 34.68
C LEU A 232 19.02 -29.35 35.15
N LEU A 233 18.38 -29.13 36.30
CA LEU A 233 18.18 -27.79 36.87
C LEU A 233 19.50 -27.14 37.31
N GLU A 234 20.43 -27.93 37.83
CA GLU A 234 21.73 -27.45 38.32
C GLU A 234 22.78 -27.28 37.21
N ASP A 235 22.63 -27.96 36.07
CA ASP A 235 23.55 -27.81 34.93
C ASP A 235 23.35 -26.47 34.20
N GLY A 236 24.28 -25.55 34.44
CA GLY A 236 24.21 -24.19 33.88
C GLY A 236 24.26 -24.14 32.35
N SER A 237 24.87 -25.11 31.68
CA SER A 237 24.94 -25.14 30.21
C SER A 237 23.61 -25.59 29.61
N TYR A 238 23.01 -26.63 30.19
CA TYR A 238 21.68 -27.11 29.85
C TYR A 238 20.64 -26.01 30.04
N GLN A 239 20.64 -25.34 31.19
CA GLN A 239 19.71 -24.23 31.46
C GLN A 239 19.91 -23.05 30.50
N ALA A 240 21.16 -22.74 30.12
CA ALA A 240 21.44 -21.69 29.13
C ALA A 240 20.82 -22.02 27.76
N PHE A 241 20.94 -23.27 27.28
CA PHE A 241 20.36 -23.67 26.00
C PHE A 241 18.82 -23.81 26.05
N VAL A 242 18.25 -24.24 27.19
CA VAL A 242 16.80 -24.21 27.39
C VAL A 242 16.28 -22.78 27.31
N THR A 243 16.96 -21.84 27.97
CA THR A 243 16.62 -20.41 27.93
C THR A 243 16.74 -19.84 26.53
N GLU A 244 17.83 -20.13 25.81
CA GLU A 244 18.01 -19.68 24.41
C GLU A 244 16.91 -20.24 23.50
N LYS A 245 16.58 -21.52 23.62
CA LYS A 245 15.50 -22.15 22.85
C LYS A 245 14.17 -21.41 23.08
N ASP A 246 13.82 -21.12 24.32
CA ASP A 246 12.57 -20.44 24.66
C ASP A 246 12.59 -18.97 24.19
N HIS A 247 13.75 -18.31 24.27
CA HIS A 247 13.95 -16.95 23.75
C HIS A 247 13.76 -16.89 22.23
N VAL A 248 14.40 -17.78 21.47
CA VAL A 248 14.28 -17.82 20.01
C VAL A 248 12.84 -18.12 19.58
N LYS A 249 12.11 -18.99 20.29
CA LYS A 249 10.68 -19.21 20.04
C LYS A 249 9.86 -17.94 20.21
N ALA A 250 10.13 -17.15 21.24
CA ALA A 250 9.48 -15.86 21.44
C ALA A 250 9.85 -14.84 20.35
N GLU A 251 11.11 -14.81 19.89
CA GLU A 251 11.54 -13.96 18.77
C GLU A 251 10.78 -14.32 17.47
N ILE A 252 10.65 -15.62 17.16
CA ILE A 252 9.90 -16.10 15.99
C ILE A 252 8.42 -15.66 16.09
N GLN A 253 7.79 -15.83 17.25
CA GLN A 253 6.39 -15.44 17.44
C GLN A 253 6.19 -13.91 17.28
N ALA A 254 7.08 -13.11 17.87
CA ALA A 254 7.02 -11.65 17.74
C ALA A 254 7.25 -11.19 16.30
N LEU A 255 8.17 -11.85 15.58
CA LEU A 255 8.41 -11.62 14.17
C LEU A 255 7.12 -11.84 13.38
N HIS A 256 6.48 -13.01 13.52
CA HIS A 256 5.25 -13.34 12.79
C HIS A 256 4.10 -12.35 13.04
N GLN A 257 3.96 -11.84 14.27
CA GLN A 257 2.96 -10.82 14.59
C GLN A 257 3.20 -9.47 13.89
N SER A 258 4.45 -9.16 13.55
CA SER A 258 4.84 -7.88 12.93
C SER A 258 5.04 -7.96 11.41
N MET A 259 5.06 -9.18 10.87
CA MET A 259 5.31 -9.43 9.45
C MET A 259 4.11 -9.03 8.58
N PRO A 260 4.33 -8.41 7.40
CA PRO A 260 3.27 -8.26 6.41
C PRO A 260 2.70 -9.62 6.00
N LYS A 261 1.37 -9.79 6.03
CA LYS A 261 0.66 -11.06 5.73
C LYS A 261 0.66 -11.47 4.26
N LEU A 262 1.79 -11.33 3.58
CA LEU A 262 1.95 -11.65 2.16
C LEU A 262 2.09 -13.16 1.89
N TRP A 263 2.24 -13.98 2.94
CA TRP A 263 2.23 -15.44 2.82
C TRP A 263 0.87 -16.00 2.38
N ASN A 264 -0.23 -15.30 2.66
CA ASN A 264 -1.59 -15.70 2.31
C ASN A 264 -1.97 -15.39 0.85
N MET A 265 -1.04 -14.90 0.03
CA MET A 265 -1.28 -14.66 -1.39
C MET A 265 -1.35 -16.00 -2.14
N THR A 266 -2.55 -16.58 -2.19
CA THR A 266 -2.82 -17.92 -2.74
C THR A 266 -2.99 -17.94 -4.27
N ALA A 267 -3.24 -16.80 -4.92
CA ALA A 267 -3.41 -16.74 -6.36
C ALA A 267 -3.03 -15.38 -6.98
N CYS A 268 -2.20 -15.42 -8.03
CA CYS A 268 -1.95 -14.29 -8.91
C CYS A 268 -3.04 -14.25 -9.99
N PHE A 269 -4.20 -13.68 -9.65
CA PHE A 269 -5.25 -13.48 -10.66
C PHE A 269 -4.89 -12.33 -11.61
N ASP A 270 -5.40 -12.45 -12.83
CA ASP A 270 -5.37 -11.38 -13.82
C ASP A 270 -6.40 -10.32 -13.43
N THR A 271 -6.06 -9.50 -12.44
CA THR A 271 -6.85 -8.31 -12.10
C THR A 271 -6.62 -7.27 -13.20
N GLY A 272 -7.61 -6.39 -13.45
CA GLY A 272 -7.43 -5.20 -14.32
C GLY A 272 -6.28 -4.28 -13.87
N TYR A 273 -5.69 -4.56 -12.70
CA TYR A 273 -4.47 -3.95 -12.20
C TYR A 273 -3.24 -4.66 -12.77
N ARG A 274 -2.72 -4.17 -13.90
CA ARG A 274 -1.47 -4.64 -14.56
C ARG A 274 -0.26 -4.73 -13.61
N PHE A 275 -0.31 -4.05 -12.48
CA PHE A 275 0.72 -4.06 -11.44
C PHE A 275 0.62 -5.29 -10.50
N TYR A 276 -0.59 -5.83 -10.26
CA TYR A 276 -0.84 -6.94 -9.34
C TYR A 276 -0.10 -8.22 -9.72
N GLY A 277 -0.16 -8.63 -11.00
CA GLY A 277 0.53 -9.84 -11.47
C GLY A 277 2.04 -9.78 -11.27
N ARG A 278 2.66 -8.59 -11.43
CA ARG A 278 4.10 -8.41 -11.20
C ARG A 278 4.47 -8.50 -9.72
N ILE A 279 3.68 -7.85 -8.86
CA ILE A 279 3.88 -7.87 -7.41
C ILE A 279 3.71 -9.30 -6.89
N CYS A 280 2.62 -9.96 -7.29
CA CYS A 280 2.32 -11.32 -6.87
C CYS A 280 3.43 -12.30 -7.27
N ASN A 281 4.02 -12.14 -8.47
CA ASN A 281 5.20 -12.91 -8.86
C ASN A 281 6.43 -12.65 -7.98
N GLN A 282 6.61 -11.45 -7.44
CA GLN A 282 7.71 -11.15 -6.51
C GLN A 282 7.47 -11.79 -5.14
N VAL A 283 6.24 -11.71 -4.62
CA VAL A 283 5.86 -12.34 -3.35
C VAL A 283 5.96 -13.86 -3.44
N THR A 284 5.39 -14.47 -4.48
CA THR A 284 5.48 -15.93 -4.69
C THR A 284 6.93 -16.39 -4.88
N LYS A 285 7.79 -15.58 -5.50
CA LYS A 285 9.22 -15.85 -5.57
C LYS A 285 9.88 -15.84 -4.19
N ALA A 286 9.60 -14.84 -3.34
CA ALA A 286 10.11 -14.80 -1.97
C ALA A 286 9.61 -16.03 -1.16
N ASN A 287 8.32 -16.35 -1.26
CA ASN A 287 7.73 -17.52 -0.60
C ASN A 287 8.43 -18.82 -1.01
N ARG A 288 8.60 -19.03 -2.33
CA ARG A 288 9.28 -20.21 -2.87
C ARG A 288 10.74 -20.30 -2.43
N SER A 289 11.41 -19.16 -2.27
CA SER A 289 12.82 -19.11 -1.85
C SER A 289 13.00 -19.40 -0.37
N TYR A 290 12.15 -18.86 0.52
CA TYR A 290 12.44 -18.86 1.96
C TYR A 290 11.50 -19.72 2.81
N LEU A 291 10.22 -19.87 2.46
CA LEU A 291 9.32 -20.72 3.27
C LEU A 291 9.80 -22.17 3.35
N PRO A 292 10.29 -22.81 2.26
CA PRO A 292 10.83 -24.17 2.36
C PRO A 292 12.07 -24.32 3.25
N GLU A 293 12.81 -23.24 3.49
CA GLU A 293 14.00 -23.25 4.35
C GLU A 293 13.68 -23.18 5.85
N ILE A 294 12.41 -22.92 6.20
CA ILE A 294 11.92 -22.84 7.57
C ILE A 294 11.16 -24.13 7.87
N ARG A 295 11.39 -24.76 9.03
CA ARG A 295 10.58 -25.90 9.51
C ARG A 295 9.12 -25.52 9.61
N TYR A 296 8.23 -26.42 9.22
CA TYR A 296 6.80 -26.11 9.00
C TYR A 296 6.16 -25.42 10.21
N GLU A 297 6.38 -25.95 11.41
CA GLU A 297 5.87 -25.43 12.68
C GLU A 297 6.31 -23.99 13.01
N ASN A 298 7.39 -23.49 12.40
CA ASN A 298 7.95 -22.16 12.61
C ASN A 298 7.71 -21.21 11.43
N ARG A 299 6.87 -21.61 10.46
CA ARG A 299 6.51 -20.76 9.34
C ARG A 299 5.33 -19.84 9.68
N PRO A 300 5.30 -18.62 9.11
CA PRO A 300 4.16 -17.71 9.30
C PRO A 300 2.87 -18.26 8.66
N ASP A 301 2.95 -19.09 7.62
CA ASP A 301 1.80 -19.70 6.94
C ASP A 301 1.29 -21.00 7.60
N ALA A 302 1.95 -21.48 8.65
CA ALA A 302 1.54 -22.71 9.33
C ALA A 302 0.48 -22.48 10.42
N ASN A 303 0.33 -21.26 10.93
CA ASN A 303 -0.66 -20.96 11.97
C ASN A 303 -2.01 -20.58 11.33
N PRO A 304 -3.09 -21.36 11.55
CA PRO A 304 -4.42 -21.05 11.00
C PRO A 304 -5.00 -19.72 11.48
N GLU A 305 -4.60 -19.21 12.64
CA GLU A 305 -5.03 -17.90 13.16
C GLU A 305 -4.42 -16.74 12.37
N TRP A 306 -3.28 -16.96 11.70
CA TRP A 306 -2.56 -15.95 10.91
C TRP A 306 -2.84 -16.05 9.40
N VAL A 307 -3.59 -17.07 8.99
CA VAL A 307 -4.01 -17.31 7.60
C VAL A 307 -5.43 -16.77 7.35
N LYS A 308 -6.18 -16.42 8.40
CA LYS A 308 -7.52 -15.82 8.31
C LYS A 308 -7.48 -14.31 8.09
#